data_AF-A0A6N2EB84-F1
#
_entry.id   AF-A0A6N2EB84-F1
#
_cell.length_a   1.000
_cell.length_b   1.000
_cell.length_c   1.000
_cell.angle_alpha   90.00
_cell.angle_beta   90.00
_cell.angle_gamma   90.00
#
_symmetry.space_group_name_H-M   'P 1'
#
loop_
_entity.id
_entity.type
_entity.pdbx_description
1 polymer ?
#
loop_
_entity_poly.entity_id
_entity_poly.type
_entity_poly.pdbx_seq_one_letter_code
_entity_poly.pdbx_strand_id
1 'polypeptide(L)'
;MDYIRASVVGVIVGLLGAGVWAFVAWQFRIEHTGIAVLIGGAVGHSMGYLSGRYADLGIGAMAMLIAMGSIVVGKVAAVEVYIQDTSLRGEAAEEYAFFTFADNEAFWALTRGETLDWPEGHNYMNAYSTDHLPQDLVRKCAERWNDMTQAELRELVRLAPVHDAWMIAARAEEIAESWGAQGHRIEPAIASKDDEEAMIWDTVPAEAWQAALDEWHSLDDERKLARKDRHLREARRSIRNAQSEFRDEILEEGFDGFDYFCFGVASIWAFLAGMGLIGRDD
;
A
#
# COMPACT_ATOMS: atom_id res chain seq x y z
N MET A 1 33.56 20.63 -24.99
CA MET A 1 33.26 19.26 -24.51
C MET A 1 33.04 19.22 -23.01
N ASP A 2 33.61 20.15 -22.24
CA ASP A 2 33.61 20.08 -20.78
C ASP A 2 32.23 20.32 -20.14
N TYR A 3 31.36 21.14 -20.77
CA TYR A 3 29.96 21.31 -20.35
C TYR A 3 29.19 19.99 -20.31
N ILE A 4 29.22 19.21 -21.40
CA ILE A 4 28.47 17.95 -21.50
C ILE A 4 28.96 16.96 -20.45
N ARG A 5 30.29 16.86 -20.26
CA ARG A 5 30.87 15.97 -19.25
C ARG A 5 30.45 16.38 -17.83
N ALA A 6 30.52 17.68 -17.52
CA ALA A 6 30.09 18.20 -16.22
C ALA A 6 28.61 17.89 -15.98
N SER A 7 27.73 18.15 -16.95
CA SER A 7 26.29 17.84 -16.83
C SER A 7 26.02 16.34 -16.64
N VAL A 8 26.70 15.47 -17.39
CA VAL A 8 26.55 14.01 -17.23
C VAL A 8 26.95 13.56 -15.83
N VAL A 9 28.07 14.06 -15.31
CA VAL A 9 28.48 13.74 -13.94
C VAL A 9 27.52 14.31 -12.91
N GLY A 10 27.04 15.54 -13.09
CA GLY A 10 26.03 16.14 -12.23
C GLY A 10 24.76 15.29 -12.15
N VAL A 11 24.27 14.78 -13.28
CA VAL A 11 23.11 13.88 -13.32
C VAL A 11 23.40 12.58 -12.57
N ILE A 12 24.56 11.95 -12.79
CA ILE A 12 24.93 10.71 -12.09
C ILE A 12 25.00 10.94 -10.57
N VAL A 13 25.67 12.00 -10.13
CA VAL A 13 25.78 12.37 -8.72
C VAL A 13 24.40 12.65 -8.12
N GLY A 14 23.55 13.38 -8.83
CA GLY A 14 22.18 13.67 -8.42
C GLY A 14 21.34 12.40 -8.23
N LEU A 15 21.39 11.47 -9.19
CA LEU A 15 20.69 10.18 -9.11
C LEU A 15 21.22 9.29 -7.98
N LEU A 16 22.53 9.24 -7.77
CA LEU A 16 23.12 8.52 -6.64
C LEU A 16 22.67 9.12 -5.30
N GLY A 17 22.64 10.45 -5.20
CA GLY A 17 22.14 11.17 -4.03
C GLY A 17 20.66 10.87 -3.75
N ALA A 18 19.82 10.89 -4.78
CA ALA A 18 18.41 10.51 -4.68
C ALA A 18 18.24 9.06 -4.19
N GLY A 19 19.04 8.12 -4.69
CA GLY A 19 19.05 6.73 -4.23
C GLY A 19 19.46 6.58 -2.76
N VAL A 20 20.49 7.32 -2.33
CA VAL A 20 20.90 7.35 -0.91
C VAL A 20 19.79 7.90 -0.02
N TRP A 21 19.10 8.95 -0.46
CA TRP A 21 17.97 9.50 0.29
C TRP A 21 16.84 8.47 0.43
N ALA A 22 16.40 7.85 -0.67
CA ALA A 22 15.39 6.80 -0.61
C ALA A 22 15.79 5.64 0.31
N PHE A 23 17.07 5.23 0.27
CA PHE A 23 17.60 4.19 1.15
C PHE A 23 17.57 4.60 2.64
N VAL A 24 17.95 5.85 2.97
CA VAL A 24 17.89 6.36 4.35
C VAL A 24 16.45 6.44 4.84
N ALA A 25 15.53 6.95 4.01
CA ALA A 25 14.10 7.01 4.36
C ALA A 25 13.54 5.61 4.67
N TRP A 26 13.88 4.62 3.84
CA TRP A 26 13.52 3.22 4.07
C TRP A 26 14.09 2.65 5.37
N GLN A 27 15.40 2.82 5.59
CA GLN A 27 16.10 2.21 6.72
C GLN A 27 15.70 2.80 8.08
N PHE A 28 15.51 4.12 8.14
CA PHE A 28 15.31 4.84 9.40
C PHE A 28 13.86 5.26 9.64
N ARG A 29 12.97 5.11 8.65
CA ARG A 29 11.56 5.52 8.72
C ARG A 29 11.37 6.99 9.13
N ILE A 30 12.36 7.82 8.81
CA ILE A 30 12.36 9.25 9.08
C ILE A 30 12.73 9.96 7.79
N GLU A 31 11.95 10.99 7.45
CA GLU A 31 12.29 11.88 6.35
C GLU A 31 13.33 12.90 6.82
N HIS A 32 14.57 12.76 6.35
CA HIS A 32 15.63 13.71 6.63
C HIS A 32 15.80 14.71 5.48
N THR A 33 15.00 15.77 5.51
CA THR A 33 15.03 16.88 4.54
C THR A 33 16.41 17.50 4.34
N GLY A 34 17.29 17.45 5.35
CA GLY A 34 18.67 17.94 5.26
C GLY A 34 19.51 17.24 4.16
N ILE A 35 19.12 16.03 3.73
CA ILE A 35 19.80 15.31 2.64
C ILE A 35 19.67 16.07 1.32
N ALA A 36 18.57 16.80 1.09
CA ALA A 36 18.40 17.62 -0.12
C ALA A 36 19.53 18.64 -0.28
N VAL A 37 19.96 19.26 0.82
CA VAL A 37 21.07 20.23 0.83
C VAL A 37 22.39 19.57 0.44
N LEU A 38 22.65 18.36 0.95
CA LEU A 38 23.85 17.59 0.60
C LEU A 38 23.87 17.20 -0.89
N ILE A 39 22.71 16.81 -1.45
CA ILE A 39 22.56 16.51 -2.88
C ILE A 39 22.88 17.77 -3.70
N GLY A 40 22.29 18.92 -3.35
CA GLY A 40 22.55 20.19 -4.03
C GLY A 40 24.03 20.58 -4.02
N GLY A 41 24.66 20.52 -2.85
CA GLY A 41 26.09 20.77 -2.71
C GLY A 41 26.94 19.81 -3.55
N ALA A 42 26.67 18.51 -3.50
CA ALA A 42 27.41 17.49 -4.25
C ALA A 42 27.28 17.67 -5.78
N VAL A 43 26.08 17.95 -6.28
CA VAL A 43 25.84 18.25 -7.71
C VAL A 43 26.59 19.52 -8.12
N GLY A 44 26.46 20.61 -7.35
CA GLY A 44 27.14 21.87 -7.64
C GLY A 44 28.66 21.73 -7.67
N HIS A 45 29.25 21.13 -6.62
CA HIS A 45 30.70 20.96 -6.52
C HIS A 45 31.25 20.03 -7.60
N SER A 46 30.58 18.91 -7.91
CA SER A 46 31.03 18.00 -8.96
C SER A 46 31.04 18.66 -10.35
N MET A 47 29.99 19.45 -10.66
CA MET A 47 29.90 20.19 -11.91
C MET A 47 30.92 21.33 -11.99
N GLY A 48 31.07 22.12 -10.92
CA GLY A 48 32.02 23.23 -10.85
C GLY A 48 33.48 22.76 -10.92
N TYR A 49 33.80 21.62 -10.30
CA TYR A 49 35.13 21.02 -10.38
C TYR A 49 35.48 20.59 -11.81
N LEU A 50 34.55 19.90 -12.49
CA LEU A 50 34.77 19.35 -13.84
C LEU A 50 34.68 20.39 -14.96
N SER A 51 33.96 21.50 -14.75
CA SER A 51 33.90 22.58 -15.74
C SER A 51 35.20 23.38 -15.82
N GLY A 52 36.08 23.29 -14.81
CA GLY A 52 37.37 23.96 -14.80
C GLY A 52 37.23 25.48 -15.00
N ARG A 53 37.96 26.05 -15.96
CA ARG A 53 37.91 27.48 -16.31
C ARG A 53 36.59 27.92 -16.94
N TYR A 54 35.71 26.99 -17.29
CA TYR A 54 34.40 27.26 -17.88
C TYR A 54 33.27 27.28 -16.84
N ALA A 55 33.61 27.36 -15.55
CA ALA A 55 32.61 27.61 -14.52
C ALA A 55 32.03 29.02 -14.72
N ASP A 56 30.78 29.05 -15.16
CA ASP A 56 30.06 30.27 -15.48
C ASP A 56 28.61 30.17 -15.00
N LEU A 57 27.83 31.22 -15.30
CA LEU A 57 26.41 31.28 -15.00
C LEU A 57 25.63 30.08 -15.57
N GLY A 58 26.02 29.60 -16.75
CA GLY A 58 25.37 28.48 -17.43
C GLY A 58 25.56 27.16 -16.69
N ILE A 59 26.78 26.85 -16.24
CA ILE A 59 27.06 25.66 -15.42
C ILE A 59 26.29 25.73 -14.09
N GLY A 60 26.28 26.90 -13.43
CA GLY A 60 25.52 27.11 -12.20
C GLY A 60 24.03 26.83 -12.38
N ALA A 61 23.40 27.42 -13.40
CA ALA A 61 21.98 27.20 -13.70
C ALA A 61 21.66 25.73 -13.99
N MET A 62 22.52 25.05 -14.77
CA MET A 62 22.35 23.63 -15.05
C MET A 62 22.50 22.76 -13.79
N ALA A 63 23.47 23.07 -12.92
CA ALA A 63 23.65 22.37 -11.65
C ALA A 63 22.43 22.51 -10.74
N MET A 64 21.85 23.72 -10.67
CA MET A 64 20.61 23.97 -9.95
C MET A 64 19.46 23.11 -10.48
N LEU A 65 19.22 23.09 -11.80
CA LEU A 65 18.14 22.32 -12.40
C LEU A 65 18.30 20.81 -12.15
N ILE A 66 19.53 20.30 -12.28
CA ILE A 66 19.83 18.88 -12.00
C ILE A 66 19.60 18.56 -10.52
N ALA A 67 20.04 19.42 -9.60
CA ALA A 67 19.82 19.24 -8.17
C ALA A 67 18.32 19.23 -7.83
N MET A 68 17.54 20.19 -8.35
CA MET A 68 16.09 20.24 -8.16
C MET A 68 15.41 18.96 -8.65
N GLY A 69 15.71 18.52 -9.88
CA GLY A 69 15.16 17.27 -10.41
C GLY A 69 15.53 16.05 -9.57
N SER A 70 16.76 15.99 -9.09
CA SER A 70 17.25 14.87 -8.27
C SER A 70 16.58 14.84 -6.89
N ILE A 71 16.37 15.99 -6.27
CA ILE A 71 15.66 16.13 -4.99
C ILE A 71 14.21 15.65 -5.12
N VAL A 72 13.50 16.09 -6.17
CA VAL A 72 12.12 15.67 -6.44
C VAL A 72 12.05 14.15 -6.66
N VAL A 73 12.93 13.61 -7.49
CA VAL A 73 13.01 12.15 -7.74
C VAL A 73 13.32 11.38 -6.45
N GLY A 74 14.24 11.88 -5.62
CA GLY A 74 14.59 11.27 -4.34
C GLY A 74 13.42 11.21 -3.37
N LYS A 75 12.65 12.29 -3.26
CA LYS A 75 11.48 12.35 -2.38
C LYS A 75 10.35 11.42 -2.85
N VAL A 76 10.04 11.44 -4.16
CA VAL A 76 9.05 10.51 -4.74
C VAL A 76 9.49 9.06 -4.53
N ALA A 77 10.77 8.75 -4.72
CA ALA A 77 11.29 7.40 -4.49
C ALA A 77 11.20 6.97 -3.01
N ALA A 78 11.47 7.88 -2.07
CA ALA A 78 11.33 7.61 -0.64
C ALA A 78 9.87 7.24 -0.27
N VAL A 79 8.89 8.01 -0.76
CA VAL A 79 7.46 7.75 -0.57
C VAL A 79 7.05 6.41 -1.19
N GLU A 80 7.50 6.13 -2.41
CA GLU A 80 7.17 4.89 -3.10
C GLU A 80 7.71 3.66 -2.35
N VAL A 81 8.94 3.76 -1.82
CA VAL A 81 9.53 2.68 -1.01
C VAL A 81 8.77 2.48 0.29
N TYR A 82 8.27 3.56 0.90
CA TYR A 82 7.40 3.45 2.08
C TYR A 82 6.11 2.69 1.77
N ILE A 83 5.39 3.07 0.70
CA ILE A 83 4.15 2.41 0.25
C ILE A 83 4.39 0.93 -0.11
N GLN A 84 5.53 0.62 -0.73
CA GLN A 84 5.90 -0.75 -1.07
C GLN A 84 6.23 -1.60 0.17
N ASP A 85 6.94 -1.06 1.17
CA ASP A 85 7.23 -1.81 2.41
C ASP A 85 5.95 -2.17 3.18
N THR A 86 4.95 -1.29 3.21
CA THR A 86 3.66 -1.60 3.84
C THR A 86 2.86 -2.66 3.11
N SER A 87 3.02 -2.78 1.79
CA SER A 87 2.27 -3.75 0.97
C SER A 87 2.97 -5.09 0.76
N LEU A 88 4.28 -5.19 1.04
CA LEU A 88 5.13 -6.34 0.67
C LEU A 88 5.72 -7.15 1.84
N ARG A 89 5.34 -6.91 3.10
CA ARG A 89 5.80 -7.77 4.19
C ARG A 89 5.15 -9.15 4.06
N GLY A 90 5.88 -10.08 3.46
CA GLY A 90 5.46 -11.46 3.21
C GLY A 90 4.99 -12.19 4.48
N GLU A 91 5.57 -11.87 5.65
CA GLU A 91 5.12 -12.40 6.93
C GLU A 91 3.71 -11.90 7.31
N ALA A 92 3.44 -10.60 7.14
CA ALA A 92 2.11 -10.04 7.37
C ALA A 92 1.08 -10.57 6.36
N ALA A 93 1.52 -10.81 5.12
CA ALA A 93 0.67 -11.42 4.09
C ALA A 93 0.36 -12.89 4.39
N GLU A 94 1.33 -13.65 4.92
CA GLU A 94 1.15 -15.05 5.31
C GLU A 94 0.26 -15.19 6.54
N GLU A 95 0.50 -14.38 7.58
CA GLU A 95 -0.35 -14.33 8.78
C GLU A 95 -1.79 -13.93 8.43
N TYR A 96 -1.96 -12.90 7.59
CA TYR A 96 -3.27 -12.48 7.09
C TYR A 96 -3.94 -13.60 6.28
N ALA A 97 -3.22 -14.26 5.38
CA ALA A 97 -3.77 -15.35 4.58
C ALA A 97 -4.19 -16.54 5.46
N PHE A 98 -3.40 -16.86 6.50
CA PHE A 98 -3.76 -17.89 7.47
C PHE A 98 -5.00 -17.50 8.28
N PHE A 99 -5.07 -16.25 8.76
CA PHE A 99 -6.26 -15.73 9.43
C PHE A 99 -7.49 -15.86 8.54
N THR A 100 -7.45 -15.38 7.29
CA THR A 100 -8.58 -15.47 6.36
C THR A 100 -8.97 -16.91 6.04
N PHE A 101 -8.00 -17.82 5.98
CA PHE A 101 -8.29 -19.24 5.84
C PHE A 101 -9.06 -19.78 7.04
N ALA A 102 -8.60 -19.50 8.25
CA ALA A 102 -9.25 -19.95 9.48
C ALA A 102 -10.63 -19.30 9.69
N ASP A 103 -10.77 -18.01 9.36
CA ASP A 103 -12.05 -17.30 9.36
C ASP A 103 -13.06 -17.95 8.40
N ASN A 104 -12.61 -18.28 7.18
CA ASN A 104 -13.46 -18.96 6.21
C ASN A 104 -13.88 -20.36 6.69
N GLU A 105 -13.01 -21.10 7.39
CA GLU A 105 -13.40 -22.38 8.02
C GLU A 105 -14.40 -22.17 9.17
N ALA A 106 -14.26 -21.09 9.96
CA ALA A 106 -15.22 -20.72 11.00
C ALA A 106 -16.61 -20.43 10.40
N PHE A 107 -16.65 -19.62 9.34
CA PHE A 107 -17.86 -19.30 8.59
C PHE A 107 -18.60 -20.57 8.15
N TRP A 108 -17.87 -21.50 7.54
CA TRP A 108 -18.47 -22.74 7.05
C TRP A 108 -18.92 -23.67 8.18
N ALA A 109 -18.21 -23.70 9.30
CA ALA A 109 -18.65 -24.45 10.49
C ALA A 109 -19.99 -23.91 11.02
N LEU A 110 -20.10 -22.59 11.18
CA LEU A 110 -21.33 -21.93 11.63
C LEU A 110 -22.49 -22.16 10.64
N THR A 111 -22.22 -22.09 9.34
CA THR A 111 -23.22 -22.37 8.30
C THR A 111 -23.74 -23.80 8.34
N ARG A 112 -22.93 -24.76 8.81
CA ARG A 112 -23.35 -26.15 9.04
C ARG A 112 -24.08 -26.36 10.38
N GLY A 113 -24.28 -25.30 11.16
CA GLY A 113 -24.88 -25.38 12.49
C GLY A 113 -23.94 -25.93 13.56
N GLU A 114 -22.62 -25.97 13.29
CA GLU A 114 -21.63 -26.32 14.31
C GLU A 114 -21.49 -25.16 15.31
N THR A 115 -21.36 -25.49 16.59
CA THR A 115 -21.04 -24.52 17.64
C THR A 115 -19.53 -24.42 17.79
N LEU A 116 -19.02 -23.20 17.93
CA LEU A 116 -17.59 -22.93 18.12
C LEU A 116 -17.34 -22.30 19.49
N ASP A 117 -16.27 -22.72 20.16
CA ASP A 117 -15.87 -22.22 21.48
C ASP A 117 -14.98 -20.97 21.34
N TRP A 118 -15.64 -19.82 21.20
CA TRP A 118 -14.96 -18.54 21.04
C TRP A 118 -14.24 -18.08 22.33
N PRO A 119 -13.09 -17.41 22.22
CA PRO A 119 -12.47 -16.71 23.34
C PRO A 119 -13.42 -15.67 23.98
N GLU A 120 -13.22 -15.35 25.26
CA GLU A 120 -14.09 -14.42 25.99
C GLU A 120 -14.13 -13.04 25.32
N GLY A 121 -15.34 -12.52 25.08
CA GLY A 121 -15.54 -11.23 24.40
C GLY A 121 -15.46 -11.30 22.87
N HIS A 122 -15.18 -12.48 22.31
CA HIS A 122 -15.06 -12.68 20.87
C HIS A 122 -16.20 -13.52 20.29
N ASN A 123 -16.46 -13.32 19.01
CA ASN A 123 -17.37 -14.08 18.18
C ASN A 123 -16.94 -13.96 16.71
N TYR A 124 -17.66 -14.61 15.80
CA TYR A 124 -17.36 -14.56 14.36
C TYR A 124 -17.30 -13.14 13.80
N MET A 125 -18.17 -12.26 14.30
CA MET A 125 -18.30 -10.91 13.78
C MET A 125 -17.09 -10.07 14.17
N ASN A 126 -16.65 -10.12 15.43
CA ASN A 126 -15.60 -9.23 15.94
C ASN A 126 -14.18 -9.83 15.94
N ALA A 127 -13.97 -10.97 15.29
CA ALA A 127 -12.65 -11.57 15.15
C ALA A 127 -11.85 -10.86 14.04
N TYR A 128 -10.68 -10.33 14.37
CA TYR A 128 -9.80 -9.62 13.43
C TYR A 128 -8.36 -10.13 13.42
N SER A 129 -8.08 -11.16 14.23
CA SER A 129 -6.78 -11.80 14.38
C SER A 129 -6.97 -13.26 14.82
N THR A 130 -5.90 -14.06 14.69
CA THR A 130 -5.96 -15.50 14.94
C THR A 130 -6.20 -15.86 16.41
N ASP A 131 -5.77 -15.01 17.35
CA ASP A 131 -6.02 -15.14 18.78
C ASP A 131 -7.48 -14.89 19.16
N HIS A 132 -8.27 -14.26 18.29
CA HIS A 132 -9.71 -14.04 18.48
C HIS A 132 -10.55 -15.24 18.04
N LEU A 133 -9.94 -16.19 17.32
CA LEU A 133 -10.62 -17.39 16.82
C LEU A 133 -10.60 -18.53 17.86
N PRO A 134 -11.55 -19.49 17.76
CA PRO A 134 -11.53 -20.70 18.56
C PRO A 134 -10.21 -21.46 18.40
N GLN A 135 -9.53 -21.77 19.51
CA GLN A 135 -8.16 -22.31 19.48
C GLN A 135 -8.09 -23.72 18.89
N ASP A 136 -9.17 -24.50 19.01
CA ASP A 136 -9.31 -25.81 18.39
C ASP A 136 -9.41 -25.70 16.86
N LEU A 137 -10.19 -24.73 16.36
CA LEU A 137 -10.28 -24.40 14.95
C LEU A 137 -8.93 -23.94 14.39
N VAL A 138 -8.26 -23.02 15.08
CA VAL A 138 -6.93 -22.50 14.67
C VAL A 138 -5.94 -23.65 14.55
N ARG A 139 -5.88 -24.55 15.54
CA ARG A 139 -5.00 -25.73 15.50
C ARG A 139 -5.30 -26.63 14.29
N LYS A 140 -6.58 -26.94 14.05
CA LYS A 140 -7.00 -27.75 12.88
C LYS A 140 -6.63 -27.08 11.56
N CYS A 141 -6.78 -25.75 11.48
CA CYS A 141 -6.38 -24.98 10.30
C CYS A 141 -4.86 -25.00 10.13
N ALA A 142 -4.09 -24.88 11.20
CA ALA A 142 -2.62 -24.94 11.16
C ALA A 142 -2.11 -26.30 10.68
N GLU A 143 -2.72 -27.40 11.14
CA GLU A 143 -2.42 -28.75 10.64
C GLU A 143 -2.66 -28.84 9.13
N ARG A 144 -3.85 -28.44 8.66
CA ARG A 144 -4.18 -28.46 7.24
C ARG A 144 -3.29 -27.53 6.42
N TRP A 145 -2.97 -26.34 6.92
CA TRP A 145 -2.08 -25.38 6.29
C TRP A 145 -0.68 -25.97 6.07
N ASN A 146 -0.12 -26.62 7.09
CA ASN A 146 1.20 -27.25 7.00
C ASN A 146 1.24 -28.45 6.04
N ASP A 147 0.10 -29.10 5.83
CA ASP A 147 -0.04 -30.21 4.89
C ASP A 147 -0.27 -29.74 3.43
N MET A 148 -0.56 -28.46 3.20
CA MET A 148 -0.74 -27.92 1.85
C MET A 148 0.56 -27.88 1.06
N THR A 149 0.46 -28.16 -0.24
CA THR A 149 1.56 -27.92 -1.17
C THR A 149 1.81 -26.43 -1.35
N GLN A 150 3.03 -26.08 -1.76
CA GLN A 150 3.38 -24.69 -2.10
C GLN A 150 2.50 -24.09 -3.22
N ALA A 151 1.91 -24.92 -4.09
CA ALA A 151 0.98 -24.44 -5.10
C ALA A 151 -0.36 -24.03 -4.50
N GLU A 152 -0.89 -24.84 -3.57
CA GLU A 152 -2.15 -24.54 -2.85
C GLU A 152 -1.99 -23.32 -1.95
N LEU A 153 -0.88 -23.22 -1.20
CA LEU A 153 -0.59 -22.05 -0.37
C LEU A 153 -0.53 -20.76 -1.19
N ARG A 154 0.15 -20.78 -2.34
CA ARG A 154 0.19 -19.60 -3.23
C ARG A 154 -1.19 -19.21 -3.74
N GLU A 155 -2.03 -20.18 -4.08
CA GLU A 155 -3.39 -19.91 -4.54
C GLU A 155 -4.27 -19.37 -3.41
N LEU A 156 -4.13 -19.90 -2.21
CA LEU A 156 -4.84 -19.42 -1.03
C LEU A 156 -4.43 -17.98 -0.70
N VAL A 157 -3.13 -17.70 -0.59
CA VAL A 157 -2.61 -16.33 -0.36
C VAL A 157 -3.12 -15.37 -1.44
N ARG A 158 -3.15 -15.81 -2.70
CA ARG A 158 -3.67 -15.00 -3.82
C ARG A 158 -5.15 -14.66 -3.66
N LEU A 159 -5.95 -15.60 -3.15
CA LEU A 159 -7.41 -15.50 -3.03
C LEU A 159 -7.89 -15.05 -1.65
N ALA A 160 -7.02 -14.92 -0.65
CA ALA A 160 -7.39 -14.50 0.70
C ALA A 160 -8.26 -13.23 0.72
N PRO A 161 -7.99 -12.17 -0.07
CA PRO A 161 -8.85 -10.98 -0.07
C PRO A 161 -10.27 -11.18 -0.61
N VAL A 162 -10.57 -12.34 -1.22
CA VAL A 162 -11.85 -12.67 -1.89
C VAL A 162 -12.31 -14.10 -1.55
N HIS A 163 -12.23 -14.47 -0.27
CA HIS A 163 -12.71 -15.76 0.22
C HIS A 163 -14.24 -15.89 0.13
N ASP A 164 -14.77 -17.12 0.23
CA ASP A 164 -16.18 -17.42 -0.06
C ASP A 164 -17.14 -16.61 0.80
N ALA A 165 -16.87 -16.47 2.09
CA ALA A 165 -17.73 -15.71 3.01
C ALA A 165 -17.87 -14.25 2.55
N TRP A 166 -16.78 -13.61 2.13
CA TRP A 166 -16.80 -12.25 1.57
C TRP A 166 -17.58 -12.17 0.25
N MET A 167 -17.40 -13.17 -0.63
CA MET A 167 -18.14 -13.23 -1.90
C MET A 167 -19.65 -13.39 -1.70
N ILE A 168 -20.05 -14.18 -0.70
CA ILE A 168 -21.46 -14.35 -0.31
C ILE A 168 -21.98 -13.04 0.29
N ALA A 169 -21.20 -12.38 1.15
CA ALA A 169 -21.59 -11.11 1.75
C ALA A 169 -21.83 -10.01 0.72
N ALA A 170 -20.88 -9.80 -0.17
CA ALA A 170 -21.02 -8.82 -1.25
C ALA A 170 -22.27 -9.11 -2.12
N ARG A 171 -22.56 -10.39 -2.37
CA ARG A 171 -23.76 -10.76 -3.13
C ARG A 171 -25.05 -10.55 -2.33
N ALA A 172 -25.04 -10.84 -1.04
CA ALA A 172 -26.19 -10.64 -0.17
C ALA A 172 -26.56 -9.15 -0.10
N GLU A 173 -25.57 -8.27 -0.05
CA GLU A 173 -25.74 -6.82 -0.14
C GLU A 173 -26.38 -6.40 -1.47
N GLU A 174 -25.86 -6.85 -2.62
CA GLU A 174 -26.46 -6.59 -3.94
C GLU A 174 -27.93 -7.04 -4.04
N ILE A 175 -28.26 -8.20 -3.45
CA ILE A 175 -29.64 -8.72 -3.41
C ILE A 175 -30.52 -7.81 -2.55
N ALA A 176 -30.05 -7.43 -1.37
CA ALA A 176 -30.77 -6.56 -0.45
C ALA A 176 -31.05 -5.19 -1.11
N GLU A 177 -30.04 -4.56 -1.71
CA GLU A 177 -30.19 -3.30 -2.46
C GLU A 177 -31.24 -3.42 -3.57
N SER A 178 -31.20 -4.51 -4.33
CA SER A 178 -32.16 -4.78 -5.41
C SER A 178 -33.59 -4.89 -4.90
N TRP A 179 -33.81 -5.57 -3.76
CA TRP A 179 -35.12 -5.68 -3.12
C TRP A 179 -35.61 -4.32 -2.61
N GLY A 180 -34.73 -3.52 -2.01
CA GLY A 180 -35.05 -2.16 -1.56
C GLY A 180 -35.48 -1.26 -2.72
N ALA A 181 -34.78 -1.33 -3.85
CA ALA A 181 -35.14 -0.59 -5.07
C ALA A 181 -36.50 -1.00 -5.66
N GLN A 182 -36.94 -2.23 -5.40
CA GLN A 182 -38.25 -2.75 -5.79
C GLN A 182 -39.36 -2.43 -4.77
N GLY A 183 -39.04 -1.71 -3.69
CA GLY A 183 -39.99 -1.32 -2.64
C GLY A 183 -40.24 -2.40 -1.59
N HIS A 184 -39.43 -3.46 -1.54
CA HIS A 184 -39.45 -4.38 -0.41
C HIS A 184 -38.90 -3.67 0.83
N ARG A 185 -39.59 -3.83 1.96
CA ARG A 185 -39.10 -3.32 3.24
C ARG A 185 -37.95 -4.21 3.71
N ILE A 186 -36.75 -3.63 3.75
CA ILE A 186 -35.57 -4.24 4.31
C ILE A 186 -35.60 -3.95 5.81
N GLU A 187 -35.81 -4.98 6.64
CA GLU A 187 -35.55 -4.88 8.07
C GLU A 187 -34.14 -5.40 8.31
N PRO A 188 -33.22 -4.59 8.87
CA PRO A 188 -31.87 -5.06 9.15
C PRO A 188 -31.93 -6.21 10.16
N ALA A 189 -30.99 -7.16 10.02
CA ALA A 189 -30.94 -8.35 10.87
C ALA A 189 -30.74 -7.98 12.35
N ILE A 190 -29.96 -6.92 12.60
CA ILE A 190 -29.75 -6.36 13.94
C ILE A 190 -30.09 -4.88 13.92
N ALA A 191 -31.02 -4.46 14.78
CA ALA A 191 -31.24 -3.06 15.09
C ALA A 191 -30.11 -2.54 16.00
N SER A 192 -28.89 -2.48 15.47
CA SER A 192 -27.79 -1.79 16.15
C SER A 192 -28.17 -0.31 16.28
N LYS A 193 -27.97 0.28 17.46
CA LYS A 193 -28.20 1.71 17.68
C LYS A 193 -27.02 2.60 17.26
N ASP A 194 -25.87 1.98 17.01
CA ASP A 194 -24.65 2.64 16.57
C ASP A 194 -24.34 2.15 15.14
N ASP A 195 -24.86 2.89 14.16
CA ASP A 195 -24.77 2.58 12.73
C ASP A 195 -23.31 2.62 12.20
N GLU A 196 -22.37 3.20 12.94
CA GLU A 196 -20.97 3.38 12.49
C GLU A 196 -20.09 2.13 12.63
N GLU A 197 -20.50 1.13 13.43
CA GLU A 197 -19.72 -0.10 13.68
C GLU A 197 -20.38 -1.38 13.16
N ALA A 198 -21.59 -1.29 12.58
CA ALA A 198 -22.28 -2.45 12.06
C ALA A 198 -21.53 -3.02 10.84
N MET A 199 -21.05 -4.26 10.96
CA MET A 199 -20.44 -4.94 9.82
C MET A 199 -21.51 -5.26 8.77
N ILE A 200 -21.12 -5.45 7.50
CA ILE A 200 -22.03 -5.79 6.38
C ILE A 200 -23.00 -6.93 6.76
N TRP A 201 -22.51 -7.89 7.55
CA TRP A 201 -23.26 -9.03 8.06
C TRP A 201 -24.44 -8.66 9.00
N ASP A 202 -24.37 -7.53 9.70
CA ASP A 202 -25.41 -7.06 10.63
C ASP A 202 -26.52 -6.27 9.91
N THR A 203 -26.19 -5.71 8.75
CA THR A 203 -27.07 -4.82 7.99
C THR A 203 -27.86 -5.54 6.90
N VAL A 204 -27.34 -6.68 6.41
CA VAL A 204 -27.99 -7.45 5.36
C VAL A 204 -29.08 -8.37 5.93
N PRO A 205 -30.31 -8.36 5.36
CA PRO A 205 -31.38 -9.26 5.81
C PRO A 205 -31.02 -10.74 5.69
N ALA A 206 -31.49 -11.54 6.63
CA ALA A 206 -31.24 -12.98 6.65
C ALA A 206 -31.74 -13.68 5.37
N GLU A 207 -32.84 -13.22 4.76
CA GLU A 207 -33.35 -13.78 3.51
C GLU A 207 -32.42 -13.47 2.32
N ALA A 208 -31.82 -12.29 2.28
CA ALA A 208 -30.85 -11.92 1.24
C ALA A 208 -29.55 -12.72 1.40
N TRP A 209 -29.13 -12.93 2.66
CA TRP A 209 -28.02 -13.81 3.00
C TRP A 209 -28.23 -15.23 2.50
N GLN A 210 -29.38 -15.83 2.85
CA GLN A 210 -29.70 -17.19 2.42
C GLN A 210 -29.78 -17.30 0.89
N ALA A 211 -30.37 -16.31 0.21
CA ALA A 211 -30.43 -16.29 -1.25
C ALA A 211 -29.03 -16.23 -1.89
N ALA A 212 -28.11 -15.43 -1.33
CA ALA A 212 -26.73 -15.37 -1.79
C ALA A 212 -25.97 -16.69 -1.54
N LEU A 213 -26.20 -17.32 -0.39
CA LEU A 213 -25.63 -18.61 -0.04
C LEU A 213 -26.10 -19.72 -0.99
N ASP A 214 -27.40 -19.78 -1.26
CA ASP A 214 -27.99 -20.73 -2.21
C ASP A 214 -27.45 -20.50 -3.64
N GLU A 215 -27.35 -19.25 -4.07
CA GLU A 215 -26.73 -18.89 -5.36
C GLU A 215 -25.28 -19.37 -5.41
N TRP A 216 -24.49 -19.09 -4.37
CA TRP A 216 -23.08 -19.48 -4.30
C TRP A 216 -22.90 -21.00 -4.34
N HIS A 217 -23.72 -21.75 -3.61
CA HIS A 217 -23.68 -23.23 -3.62
C HIS A 217 -24.08 -23.83 -4.96
N SER A 218 -24.92 -23.14 -5.74
CA SER A 218 -25.30 -23.61 -7.08
C SER A 218 -24.20 -23.47 -8.14
N LEU A 219 -23.13 -22.71 -7.84
CA LEU A 219 -21.99 -22.51 -8.75
C LEU A 219 -21.01 -23.68 -8.64
N ASP A 220 -20.52 -24.13 -9.80
CA ASP A 220 -19.34 -25.01 -9.88
C ASP A 220 -18.05 -24.25 -9.51
N ASP A 221 -16.97 -25.00 -9.27
CA ASP A 221 -15.69 -24.44 -8.81
C ASP A 221 -15.06 -23.48 -9.83
N GLU A 222 -15.24 -23.75 -11.12
CA GLU A 222 -14.74 -22.89 -12.20
C GLU A 222 -15.41 -21.52 -12.17
N ARG A 223 -16.74 -21.48 -12.01
CA ARG A 223 -17.52 -20.25 -11.89
C ARG A 223 -17.20 -19.49 -10.61
N LYS A 224 -17.04 -20.19 -9.48
CA LYS A 224 -16.62 -19.57 -8.22
C LYS A 224 -15.26 -18.90 -8.38
N LEU A 225 -14.29 -19.61 -8.95
CA LEU A 225 -12.95 -19.08 -9.22
C LEU A 225 -13.00 -17.87 -10.17
N ALA A 226 -13.74 -17.97 -11.27
CA ALA A 226 -13.89 -16.86 -12.23
C ALA A 226 -14.54 -15.62 -11.60
N ARG A 227 -15.48 -15.81 -10.66
CA ARG A 227 -16.09 -14.72 -9.90
C ARG A 227 -15.09 -14.10 -8.94
N LYS A 228 -14.38 -14.89 -8.13
CA LYS A 228 -13.30 -14.40 -7.25
C LYS A 228 -12.24 -13.61 -8.01
N ASP A 229 -11.80 -14.11 -9.17
CA ASP A 229 -10.81 -13.43 -10.01
C ASP A 229 -11.29 -12.07 -10.53
N ARG A 230 -12.59 -11.92 -10.79
CA ARG A 230 -13.18 -10.63 -11.18
C ARG A 230 -13.12 -9.63 -10.03
N HIS A 231 -13.60 -10.01 -8.85
CA HIS A 231 -13.56 -9.15 -7.67
C HIS A 231 -12.12 -8.83 -7.26
N LEU A 232 -11.20 -9.79 -7.37
CA LEU A 232 -9.78 -9.55 -7.09
C LEU A 232 -9.19 -8.52 -8.06
N ARG A 233 -9.56 -8.53 -9.34
CA ARG A 233 -9.14 -7.51 -10.31
C ARG A 233 -9.73 -6.14 -9.98
N GLU A 234 -10.97 -6.08 -9.53
CA GLU A 234 -11.65 -4.85 -9.11
C GLU A 234 -11.05 -4.28 -7.83
N ALA A 235 -10.86 -5.10 -6.80
CA ALA A 235 -10.17 -4.74 -5.57
C ALA A 235 -8.75 -4.24 -5.86
N ARG A 236 -7.97 -4.93 -6.69
CA ARG A 236 -6.63 -4.46 -7.11
C ARG A 236 -6.67 -3.17 -7.94
N ARG A 237 -7.77 -2.87 -8.62
CA ARG A 237 -7.94 -1.59 -9.32
C ARG A 237 -8.27 -0.49 -8.32
N SER A 238 -9.20 -0.74 -7.39
CA SER A 238 -9.56 0.19 -6.31
C SER A 238 -8.35 0.51 -5.42
N ILE A 239 -7.60 -0.50 -4.97
CA ILE A 239 -6.36 -0.31 -4.19
C ILE A 239 -5.35 0.52 -4.98
N ARG A 240 -5.15 0.26 -6.28
CA ARG A 240 -4.24 1.09 -7.09
C ARG A 240 -4.71 2.53 -7.23
N ASN A 241 -6.02 2.74 -7.39
CA ASN A 241 -6.59 4.08 -7.46
C ASN A 241 -6.40 4.81 -6.13
N ALA A 242 -6.74 4.15 -5.01
CA ALA A 242 -6.53 4.69 -3.66
C ALA A 242 -5.05 4.94 -3.36
N GLN A 243 -4.14 4.06 -3.78
CA GLN A 243 -2.70 4.27 -3.68
C GLN A 243 -2.24 5.46 -4.53
N SER A 244 -2.84 5.70 -5.69
CA SER A 244 -2.55 6.88 -6.51
C SER A 244 -3.04 8.14 -5.83
N GLU A 245 -4.27 8.16 -5.33
CA GLU A 245 -4.86 9.29 -4.61
C GLU A 245 -4.07 9.61 -3.33
N PHE A 246 -3.75 8.58 -2.53
CA PHE A 246 -2.93 8.71 -1.33
C PHE A 246 -1.50 9.16 -1.66
N ARG A 247 -0.93 8.68 -2.76
CA ARG A 247 0.38 9.15 -3.24
C ARG A 247 0.30 10.63 -3.63
N ASP A 248 -0.75 11.04 -4.33
CA ASP A 248 -0.93 12.43 -4.74
C ASP A 248 -1.13 13.32 -3.50
N GLU A 249 -1.92 12.88 -2.51
CA GLU A 249 -2.12 13.55 -1.22
C GLU A 249 -0.81 13.66 -0.42
N ILE A 250 -0.05 12.56 -0.25
CA ILE A 250 1.28 12.61 0.39
C ILE A 250 2.22 13.52 -0.37
N LEU A 251 2.17 13.55 -1.71
CA LEU A 251 3.02 14.44 -2.48
C LEU A 251 2.55 15.90 -2.41
N GLU A 252 1.28 16.19 -2.15
CA GLU A 252 0.81 17.55 -1.94
C GLU A 252 1.09 18.05 -0.52
N GLU A 253 0.80 17.23 0.49
CA GLU A 253 0.96 17.56 1.91
C GLU A 253 2.39 17.34 2.42
N GLY A 254 3.11 16.40 1.81
CA GLY A 254 4.42 15.96 2.28
C GLY A 254 5.51 16.98 2.04
N PHE A 255 5.28 18.08 1.30
CA PHE A 255 6.21 19.21 1.29
C PHE A 255 5.79 20.22 2.35
N ASP A 256 6.46 20.17 3.49
CA ASP A 256 6.27 21.19 4.51
C ASP A 256 7.06 22.48 4.18
N GLY A 257 6.83 23.53 4.96
CA GLY A 257 7.58 24.79 4.79
C GLY A 257 9.10 24.64 4.93
N PHE A 258 9.56 23.64 5.68
CA PHE A 258 10.98 23.39 5.91
C PHE A 258 11.62 22.68 4.70
N ASP A 259 10.89 21.80 4.01
CA ASP A 259 11.30 21.20 2.73
C ASP A 259 11.56 22.26 1.67
N TYR A 260 10.63 23.20 1.48
CA TYR A 260 10.82 24.29 0.54
C TYR A 260 12.05 25.14 0.88
N PHE A 261 12.28 25.40 2.17
CA PHE A 261 13.46 26.10 2.63
C PHE A 261 14.75 25.33 2.28
N CYS A 262 14.83 24.05 2.64
CA CYS A 262 15.99 23.21 2.35
C CYS A 262 16.23 23.05 0.84
N PHE A 263 15.18 22.97 0.02
CA PHE A 263 15.32 22.91 -1.43
C PHE A 263 15.81 24.22 -2.02
N GLY A 264 15.35 25.35 -1.48
CA GLY A 264 15.88 26.66 -1.83
C GLY A 264 17.38 26.76 -1.53
N VAL A 265 17.78 26.35 -0.32
CA VAL A 265 19.20 26.31 0.08
C VAL A 265 20.01 25.37 -0.81
N ALA A 266 19.51 24.16 -1.08
CA ALA A 266 20.16 23.19 -1.94
C ALA A 266 20.36 23.73 -3.37
N SER A 267 19.33 24.40 -3.92
CA SER A 267 19.35 24.98 -5.26
C SER A 267 20.34 26.13 -5.37
N ILE A 268 20.36 27.02 -4.37
CA ILE A 268 21.31 28.13 -4.29
C ILE A 268 22.74 27.60 -4.14
N TRP A 269 22.97 26.61 -3.27
CA TRP A 269 24.29 26.02 -3.12
C TRP A 269 24.74 25.33 -4.42
N ALA A 270 23.89 24.51 -5.03
CA ALA A 270 24.19 23.86 -6.31
C ALA A 270 24.60 24.89 -7.38
N PHE A 271 23.86 25.98 -7.48
CA PHE A 271 24.16 27.08 -8.39
C PHE A 271 25.51 27.74 -8.11
N LEU A 272 25.73 28.19 -6.87
CA LEU A 272 26.95 28.92 -6.49
C LEU A 272 28.20 28.03 -6.60
N ALA A 273 28.12 26.78 -6.16
CA ALA A 273 29.21 25.81 -6.31
C ALA A 273 29.46 25.45 -7.78
N GLY A 274 28.40 25.33 -8.60
CA GLY A 274 28.52 25.10 -10.05
C GLY A 274 29.22 26.25 -10.78
N MET A 275 28.98 27.50 -10.37
CA MET A 275 29.71 28.68 -10.84
C MET A 275 31.17 28.73 -10.35
N GLY A 276 31.57 27.84 -9.43
CA GLY A 276 32.90 27.84 -8.82
C GLY A 276 33.09 28.94 -7.77
N LEU A 277 32.03 29.55 -7.27
CA LEU A 277 32.09 30.61 -6.24
C LEU A 277 32.33 30.06 -4.82
N ILE A 278 32.21 28.75 -4.64
CA ILE A 278 32.39 28.07 -3.35
C ILE A 278 33.44 26.97 -3.53
N GLY A 279 34.53 27.04 -2.75
CA GLY A 279 35.54 25.98 -2.65
C GLY A 279 36.64 25.98 -3.72
N ARG A 280 36.84 27.08 -4.44
CA ARG A 280 38.07 27.31 -5.22
C ARG A 280 39.03 28.16 -4.39
N ASP A 281 40.13 27.54 -3.97
CA ASP A 281 41.30 28.27 -3.51
C ASP A 281 42.04 28.73 -4.77
N ASP A 282 42.02 30.05 -5.03
CA ASP A 282 42.75 30.68 -6.14
C ASP A 282 44.27 30.52 -6.03
#